data_AF-A0A838U7U3-F1
#
_entry.id   AF-A0A838U7U3-F1
#
_cell.length_a   1.000
_cell.length_b   1.000
_cell.length_c   1.000
_cell.angle_alpha   90.00
_cell.angle_beta   90.00
_cell.angle_gamma   90.00
#
_symmetry.space_group_name_H-M   'P 1'
#
loop_
_entity.id
_entity.type
_entity.pdbx_description
1 polymer ?
#
loop_
_entity_poly.entity_id
_entity_poly.type
_entity_poly.pdbx_seq_one_letter_code
_entity_poly.pdbx_strand_id
1 'polypeptide(L)'
;MKDPLKTGYADRLAAAAEAKKALVAKLKPKPMVAAPVFESREAIRERELAAVREARAEAKEIARQAALAAEEAALEAKRGDRKERKALTKAEQKAKRDAKYAARKAGRK
;
A
#
# COMPACT_ATOMS: atom_id res chain seq x y z
N MET A 1 -52.94 -58.64 -33.42
CA MET A 1 -51.56 -58.41 -32.93
C MET A 1 -51.40 -56.94 -32.56
N LYS A 2 -50.68 -56.64 -31.48
CA LYS A 2 -50.38 -55.25 -31.07
C LYS A 2 -49.35 -54.68 -32.05
N ASP A 3 -49.62 -53.53 -32.65
CA ASP A 3 -48.71 -52.89 -33.61
C ASP A 3 -47.34 -52.62 -32.94
N PRO A 4 -46.24 -53.23 -33.41
CA PRO A 4 -44.93 -53.07 -32.78
C PRO A 4 -44.41 -51.64 -32.83
N LEU A 5 -44.92 -50.82 -33.76
CA LEU A 5 -44.50 -49.43 -33.92
C LEU A 5 -45.39 -48.44 -33.15
N LYS A 6 -46.47 -48.92 -32.49
CA LYS A 6 -47.43 -48.11 -31.73
C LYS A 6 -47.84 -46.84 -32.50
N THR A 7 -48.22 -47.00 -33.77
CA THR A 7 -48.55 -45.86 -34.65
C THR A 7 -50.04 -45.57 -34.72
N GLY A 8 -50.83 -46.29 -33.91
CA GLY A 8 -52.27 -46.12 -33.81
C GLY A 8 -52.68 -44.74 -33.28
N TYR A 9 -53.93 -44.35 -33.55
CA TYR A 9 -54.47 -43.07 -33.11
C TYR A 9 -54.40 -42.89 -31.59
N ALA A 10 -54.75 -43.93 -30.83
CA ALA A 10 -54.68 -43.93 -29.37
C ALA A 10 -53.24 -43.75 -28.85
N ASP A 11 -52.26 -44.37 -29.51
CA ASP A 11 -50.85 -44.25 -29.15
C ASP A 11 -50.30 -42.84 -29.41
N ARG A 12 -50.71 -42.19 -30.52
CA ARG A 12 -50.37 -40.78 -30.82
C ARG A 12 -50.95 -39.81 -29.81
N LEU A 13 -52.20 -40.04 -29.37
CA LEU A 13 -52.82 -39.22 -28.32
C LEU A 13 -52.07 -39.34 -26.99
N ALA A 14 -51.70 -40.56 -26.61
CA ALA A 14 -50.90 -40.80 -25.40
C ALA A 14 -49.52 -40.13 -25.50
N ALA A 15 -48.84 -40.25 -26.64
CA ALA A 15 -47.55 -39.60 -26.87
C ALA A 15 -47.65 -38.06 -26.81
N ALA A 16 -48.70 -37.47 -27.38
CA ALA A 16 -48.92 -36.02 -27.31
C ALA A 16 -49.22 -35.53 -25.89
N ALA A 17 -49.96 -36.31 -25.09
CA ALA A 17 -50.22 -36.00 -23.69
C ALA A 17 -48.94 -36.05 -22.84
N GLU A 18 -48.12 -37.08 -23.01
CA GLU A 18 -46.83 -37.20 -22.32
C GLU A 18 -45.84 -36.10 -22.76
N ALA A 19 -45.82 -35.73 -24.05
CA ALA A 19 -45.00 -34.62 -24.54
C ALA A 19 -45.41 -33.28 -23.90
N LYS A 20 -46.72 -33.00 -23.81
CA LYS A 20 -47.22 -31.79 -23.13
C LYS A 20 -46.85 -31.79 -21.65
N LYS A 21 -46.98 -32.92 -20.97
CA LYS A 21 -46.59 -33.08 -19.56
C LYS A 21 -45.09 -32.84 -19.36
N ALA A 22 -44.25 -33.34 -20.27
CA ALA A 22 -42.81 -33.10 -20.25
C ALA A 22 -42.46 -31.62 -20.49
N LEU A 23 -43.17 -30.94 -21.40
CA LEU A 23 -42.99 -29.50 -21.63
C LEU A 23 -43.38 -28.67 -20.39
N VAL A 24 -44.52 -28.99 -19.77
CA VAL A 24 -44.95 -28.33 -18.53
C VAL A 24 -43.96 -28.57 -17.39
N ALA A 25 -43.40 -29.78 -17.28
CA ALA A 25 -42.38 -30.07 -16.29
C ALA A 25 -41.09 -29.24 -16.48
N LYS A 26 -40.68 -28.97 -17.72
CA LYS A 26 -39.54 -28.09 -18.03
C LYS A 26 -39.82 -26.62 -17.75
N LEU A 27 -41.10 -26.22 -17.82
CA LEU A 27 -41.53 -24.85 -17.54
C LEU A 27 -41.69 -24.56 -16.04
N LYS A 28 -41.61 -25.59 -15.18
CA LYS A 28 -41.62 -25.39 -13.73
C LYS A 28 -40.36 -24.65 -13.31
N PRO A 29 -40.47 -23.61 -12.46
CA PRO A 29 -39.32 -22.87 -11.99
C PRO A 29 -38.36 -23.84 -11.29
N LYS A 30 -37.09 -23.76 -11.66
CA LYS A 30 -36.04 -24.47 -10.93
C LYS A 30 -36.04 -23.96 -9.47
N PRO A 31 -35.74 -24.83 -8.49
CA PRO A 31 -35.58 -24.39 -7.11
C PRO A 31 -34.56 -23.25 -7.06
N MET A 32 -34.84 -22.23 -6.26
CA MET A 32 -34.00 -21.06 -6.13
C MET A 32 -32.62 -21.49 -5.64
N VAL A 33 -31.63 -21.46 -6.52
CA VAL A 33 -30.22 -21.65 -6.14
C VAL A 33 -29.78 -20.33 -5.51
N ALA A 34 -29.75 -20.28 -4.18
CA ALA A 34 -29.18 -19.14 -3.47
C ALA A 34 -27.68 -19.06 -3.81
N ALA A 35 -27.21 -17.86 -4.16
CA ALA A 35 -25.78 -17.61 -4.32
C ALA A 35 -25.08 -17.84 -2.97
N PRO A 36 -23.80 -18.29 -2.97
CA PRO A 36 -23.02 -18.33 -1.74
C PRO A 36 -22.95 -16.94 -1.11
N VAL A 37 -22.89 -16.89 0.23
CA VAL A 37 -22.75 -15.63 0.97
C VAL A 37 -21.35 -15.08 0.71
N PHE A 38 -21.27 -14.02 -0.09
CA PHE A 38 -20.06 -13.22 -0.25
C PHE A 38 -19.91 -12.27 0.93
N GLU A 39 -18.68 -11.86 1.24
CA GLU A 39 -18.45 -10.76 2.19
C GLU A 39 -19.26 -9.53 1.76
N SER A 40 -19.85 -8.84 2.73
CA SER A 40 -20.59 -7.62 2.46
C SER A 40 -19.65 -6.56 1.89
N ARG A 41 -20.18 -5.70 1.01
CA ARG A 41 -19.42 -4.54 0.51
C ARG A 41 -18.91 -3.63 1.63
N GLU A 42 -19.62 -3.61 2.76
CA GLU A 42 -19.24 -2.84 3.94
C GLU A 42 -17.99 -3.42 4.60
N ALA A 43 -17.93 -4.75 4.79
CA ALA A 43 -16.76 -5.42 5.34
C ALA A 43 -15.52 -5.20 4.45
N ILE A 44 -15.68 -5.23 3.12
CA ILE A 44 -14.60 -4.93 2.17
C ILE A 44 -14.12 -3.49 2.35
N ARG A 45 -15.04 -2.52 2.37
CA ARG A 45 -14.71 -1.10 2.55
C ARG A 45 -14.03 -0.82 3.88
N GLU A 46 -14.47 -1.45 4.96
CA GLU A 46 -13.86 -1.27 6.29
C GLU A 46 -12.42 -1.74 6.31
N ARG A 47 -12.12 -2.90 5.71
CA ARG A 47 -10.75 -3.40 5.58
C ARG A 47 -9.88 -2.50 4.72
N GLU A 48 -10.38 -2.05 3.57
CA GLU A 48 -9.67 -1.11 2.70
C GLU A 48 -9.38 0.21 3.43
N LEU A 49 -10.36 0.75 4.14
CA LEU A 49 -10.19 1.97 4.92
C LEU A 49 -9.20 1.80 6.08
N ALA A 50 -9.19 0.63 6.74
CA ALA A 50 -8.20 0.33 7.78
C ALA A 50 -6.78 0.32 7.19
N ALA A 51 -6.56 -0.39 6.08
CA ALA A 51 -5.27 -0.44 5.40
C ALA A 51 -4.79 0.95 4.95
N VAL A 52 -5.69 1.79 4.43
CA VAL A 52 -5.34 3.18 4.05
C VAL A 52 -4.96 4.02 5.27
N ARG A 53 -5.64 3.83 6.40
CA ARG A 53 -5.30 4.57 7.63
C ARG A 53 -3.95 4.15 8.19
N GLU A 54 -3.63 2.86 8.18
CA GLU A 54 -2.33 2.34 8.58
C GLU A 54 -1.21 2.89 7.70
N ALA A 55 -1.35 2.78 6.38
CA ALA A 55 -0.36 3.31 5.44
C ALA A 55 -0.13 4.84 5.60
N ARG A 56 -1.19 5.60 5.89
CA ARG A 56 -1.07 7.04 6.17
C ARG A 56 -0.38 7.32 7.49
N ALA A 57 -0.63 6.51 8.53
CA ALA A 57 0.03 6.65 9.82
C ALA A 57 1.53 6.37 9.70
N GLU A 58 1.90 5.30 9.01
CA GLU A 58 3.29 4.94 8.74
C GLU A 58 4.02 6.04 7.96
N ALA A 59 3.43 6.53 6.86
CA ALA A 59 4.00 7.61 6.06
C ALA A 59 4.21 8.89 6.89
N LYS A 60 3.28 9.20 7.80
CA LYS A 60 3.38 10.37 8.68
C LYS A 60 4.51 10.22 9.69
N GLU A 61 4.68 9.04 10.29
CA GLU A 61 5.78 8.78 11.23
C GLU A 61 7.14 8.79 10.52
N ILE A 62 7.24 8.22 9.31
CA ILE A 62 8.46 8.31 8.49
C ILE A 62 8.80 9.78 8.20
N ALA A 63 7.82 10.57 7.77
CA ALA A 63 8.03 11.99 7.51
C ALA A 63 8.46 12.77 8.77
N ARG A 64 7.88 12.44 9.93
CA ARG A 64 8.27 13.04 11.21
C ARG A 64 9.72 12.69 11.59
N GLN A 65 10.10 11.43 11.47
CA GLN A 65 11.47 10.97 11.75
C GLN A 65 12.48 11.62 10.79
N ALA A 66 12.15 11.71 9.51
CA ALA A 66 12.99 12.37 8.52
C ALA A 66 13.17 13.87 8.83
N ALA A 67 12.11 14.56 9.25
CA ALA A 67 12.19 15.97 9.65
C ALA A 67 13.09 16.17 10.88
N LEU A 68 12.96 15.32 11.90
CA LEU A 68 13.82 15.36 13.09
C LEU A 68 15.29 15.09 12.73
N ALA A 69 15.56 14.06 11.93
CA ALA A 69 16.91 13.73 11.48
C ALA A 69 17.54 14.87 10.65
N ALA A 70 16.75 15.53 9.79
CA ALA A 70 17.21 16.68 9.02
C ALA A 70 17.54 17.88 9.92
N GLU A 71 16.75 18.14 10.96
CA GLU A 71 17.02 19.20 11.93
C GLU A 71 18.30 18.92 12.73
N GLU A 72 18.47 17.69 13.22
CA GLU A 72 19.68 17.27 13.93
C GLU A 72 20.93 17.38 13.06
N ALA A 73 20.85 16.91 11.80
CA ALA A 73 21.95 17.03 10.85
C ALA A 73 22.32 18.50 10.58
N ALA A 74 21.32 19.39 10.44
CA ALA A 74 21.55 20.81 10.25
C ALA A 74 22.20 21.47 11.48
N LEU A 75 21.82 21.07 12.69
CA LEU A 75 22.45 21.55 13.92
C LEU A 75 23.89 21.06 14.06
N GLU A 76 24.17 19.80 13.71
CA GLU A 76 25.52 19.26 13.77
C GLU A 76 26.44 19.90 12.72
N ALA A 77 25.95 20.16 11.51
CA ALA A 77 26.67 20.93 10.49
C ALA A 77 27.04 22.33 11.02
N LYS A 78 26.08 23.07 11.59
CA LYS A 78 26.34 24.39 12.20
C LYS A 78 27.36 24.34 13.33
N ARG A 79 27.39 23.25 14.11
CA ARG A 79 28.38 23.03 15.16
C ARG A 79 29.76 22.75 14.56
N GLY A 80 29.84 21.92 13.52
CA GLY A 80 31.05 21.68 12.73
C GLY A 80 31.66 22.98 12.21
N ASP A 81 30.88 23.77 11.45
CA ASP A 81 31.31 25.05 10.89
C ASP A 81 31.82 26.03 11.97
N ARG A 82 31.18 26.01 13.15
CA ARG A 82 31.61 26.86 14.27
C ARG A 82 32.95 26.38 14.86
N LYS A 83 33.15 25.06 14.99
CA LYS A 83 34.41 24.49 15.47
C LYS A 83 35.55 24.78 14.50
N GLU A 84 35.31 24.61 13.20
CA GLU A 84 36.30 24.89 12.14
C GLU A 84 36.69 26.37 12.13
N ARG A 85 35.72 27.29 12.14
CA ARG A 85 36.01 28.73 12.23
C ARG A 85 36.82 29.10 13.48
N LYS A 86 36.51 28.49 14.63
CA LYS A 86 37.29 28.71 15.86
C LYS A 86 38.69 28.12 15.78
N ALA A 87 38.87 26.99 15.10
CA ALA A 87 40.18 26.38 14.90
C ALA A 87 41.05 27.26 13.98
N LEU A 88 40.50 27.72 12.85
CA LEU A 88 41.19 28.59 11.91
C LEU A 88 41.62 29.92 12.55
N THR A 89 40.70 30.59 13.27
CA THR A 89 41.02 31.85 13.96
C THR A 89 42.11 31.68 15.02
N LYS A 90 42.09 30.57 15.79
CA LYS A 90 43.17 30.26 16.75
C LYS A 90 44.50 29.98 16.05
N ALA A 91 44.48 29.24 14.94
CA ALA A 91 45.68 28.94 14.15
C ALA A 91 46.30 30.22 13.59
N GLU A 92 45.50 31.11 13.02
CA GLU A 92 45.94 32.42 12.51
C GLU A 92 46.52 33.30 13.63
N GLN A 93 45.86 33.38 14.78
CA GLN A 93 46.36 34.15 15.92
C GLN A 93 47.68 33.60 16.45
N LYS A 94 47.84 32.28 16.48
CA LYS A 94 49.12 31.65 16.86
C LYS A 94 50.20 31.99 15.83
N ALA A 95 49.93 31.83 14.54
CA ALA A 95 50.87 32.17 13.48
C ALA A 95 51.33 33.65 13.55
N LYS A 96 50.39 34.58 13.78
CA LYS A 96 50.73 36.02 13.96
C LYS A 96 51.61 36.26 15.18
N ARG A 97 51.33 35.59 16.31
CA ARG A 97 52.15 35.69 17.52
C ARG A 97 53.56 35.14 17.26
N ASP A 98 53.65 33.96 16.68
CA ASP A 98 54.91 33.28 16.39
C ASP A 98 55.78 34.13 15.43
N ALA A 99 55.18 34.73 14.40
CA ALA A 99 55.86 35.67 13.50
C ALA A 99 56.39 36.91 14.24
N LYS A 100 55.59 37.48 15.16
CA LYS A 100 56.02 38.64 15.98
C LYS A 100 57.18 38.28 16.91
N TYR A 101 57.14 37.10 17.52
CA TYR A 101 58.24 36.61 18.37
C TYR A 101 59.51 36.36 17.55
N ALA A 102 59.38 35.79 16.35
CA ALA A 102 60.50 35.59 15.45
C ALA A 102 61.16 36.92 15.04
N ALA A 103 60.35 37.92 14.65
CA ALA A 103 60.85 39.26 14.30
C ALA A 103 61.57 39.96 15.48
N ARG A 104 61.00 39.88 16.70
CA ARG A 104 61.65 40.42 17.90
C ARG A 104 62.97 39.72 18.23
N LYS A 105 63.03 38.39 18.06
CA LYS A 105 64.26 37.62 18.30
C LYS A 105 65.33 37.96 17.27
N ALA A 106 64.95 38.18 16.01
CA ALA A 106 65.86 38.57 14.95
C ALA A 106 66.45 39.97 15.17
N GLY A 107 65.66 40.93 15.68
CA GLY A 107 66.15 42.29 15.99
C GLY A 107 66.88 42.44 17.33
N ARG A 108 67.01 41.37 18.14
CA ARG A 108 67.75 41.36 19.41
C ARG A 108 69.14 40.73 19.28
N LYS A 109 69.47 40.19 18.10
CA LYS A 109 70.84 39.81 17.71
C LYS A 109 71.51 41.00 17.06
#